data_AF-A0A839TSD2-F1
#
_entry.id   AF-A0A839TSD2-F1
#
_cell.length_a   1.000
_cell.length_b   1.000
_cell.length_c   1.000
_cell.angle_alpha   90.00
_cell.angle_beta   90.00
_cell.angle_gamma   90.00
#
_symmetry.space_group_name_H-M   'P 1'
#
loop_
_entity.id
_entity.type
_entity.pdbx_description
1 polymer ?
#
loop_
_entity_poly.entity_id
_entity_poly.type
_entity_poly.pdbx_seq_one_letter_code
_entity_poly.pdbx_strand_id
1 'polypeptide(L)'
;MKGRFYEIIGIIFVIFSAVLYTLERCANWISSGLSAQGLAAFSGNGTLSEPWVDPKDNIFVIPFLVIGIVAFLYGFFRNFINRSH
;
A
#
# COMPACT_ATOMS: atom_id res chain seq x y z
N MET A 1 15.43 21.09 12.89
CA MET A 1 14.56 20.02 12.35
C MET A 1 14.01 20.27 10.94
N LYS A 2 13.96 21.51 10.42
CA LYS A 2 13.34 21.83 9.12
C LYS A 2 13.98 21.16 7.87
N GLY A 3 15.25 20.77 7.93
CA GLY A 3 15.96 20.16 6.78
C GLY A 3 15.45 18.77 6.38
N ARG A 4 14.94 17.97 7.33
CA ARG A 4 14.52 16.58 7.07
C ARG A 4 13.02 16.41 6.85
N PHE A 5 12.28 17.50 6.73
CA PHE A 5 10.83 17.48 6.63
C PHE A 5 10.32 16.66 5.44
N TYR A 6 10.87 16.89 4.25
CA TYR A 6 10.50 16.17 3.02
C TYR A 6 10.87 14.68 3.07
N GLU A 7 12.00 14.35 3.72
CA GLU A 7 12.45 12.97 3.92
C GLU A 7 11.48 12.20 4.82
N ILE A 8 11.10 12.81 5.97
CA ILE A 8 10.17 12.22 6.93
C ILE A 8 8.77 12.06 6.32
N ILE A 9 8.26 13.09 5.65
CA ILE A 9 6.94 13.02 4.99
C ILE A 9 6.92 11.99 3.88
N GLY A 10 7.99 11.90 3.08
CA GLY A 10 8.12 10.89 2.03
C GLY A 10 8.03 9.47 2.61
N ILE A 11 8.76 9.20 3.70
CA ILE A 11 8.69 7.91 4.41
C ILE A 11 7.26 7.62 4.90
N ILE A 12 6.60 8.60 5.52
CA ILE A 12 5.23 8.42 6.02
C ILE A 12 4.28 8.04 4.87
N PHE A 13 4.37 8.71 3.72
CA PHE A 13 3.50 8.38 2.58
C PHE A 13 3.78 7.00 1.99
N VAL A 14 5.04 6.56 1.93
CA VAL A 14 5.40 5.20 1.50
C VAL A 14 4.84 4.15 2.47
N ILE A 15 5.01 4.37 3.79
CA ILE A 15 4.46 3.47 4.82
C ILE A 15 2.94 3.42 4.70
N PHE A 16 2.29 4.57 4.53
CA PHE A 16 0.83 4.63 4.42
C PHE A 16 0.33 3.87 3.18
N SER A 17 1.00 4.01 2.04
CA SER A 17 0.72 3.21 0.84
C SER A 17 0.85 1.70 1.10
N ALA A 18 1.88 1.26 1.82
CA ALA A 18 2.07 -0.15 2.14
C ALA A 18 0.96 -0.68 3.06
N VAL A 19 0.54 0.13 4.04
CA VAL A 19 -0.58 -0.20 4.94
C VAL A 19 -1.88 -0.34 4.15
N LEU A 20 -2.18 0.62 3.26
CA LEU A 20 -3.38 0.56 2.42
C LEU A 20 -3.40 -0.71 1.55
N TYR A 21 -2.30 -1.03 0.88
CA TYR A 21 -2.20 -2.26 0.09
C TYR A 21 -2.41 -3.53 0.93
N THR A 22 -1.85 -3.55 2.14
CA THR A 22 -1.98 -4.68 3.07
C THR A 22 -3.41 -4.84 3.57
N LEU A 23 -4.11 -3.73 3.86
CA LEU A 23 -5.51 -3.76 4.29
C LEU A 23 -6.44 -4.32 3.20
N GLU A 24 -6.26 -3.88 1.95
CA GLU A 24 -7.01 -4.43 0.80
C GLU A 24 -6.81 -5.94 0.66
N ARG A 25 -5.55 -6.39 0.77
CA ARG A 25 -5.22 -7.81 0.70
C ARG A 25 -5.85 -8.61 1.84
N CYS A 26 -5.85 -8.07 3.06
CA CYS A 26 -6.50 -8.68 4.21
C CYS A 26 -8.02 -8.76 4.02
N ALA A 27 -8.65 -7.68 3.57
CA ALA A 27 -10.08 -7.64 3.30
C ALA A 27 -10.50 -8.65 2.22
N ASN A 28 -9.72 -8.77 1.14
CA ASN A 28 -10.00 -9.74 0.09
C ASN A 28 -9.88 -11.19 0.58
N TRP A 29 -8.89 -11.48 1.42
CA TRP A 29 -8.74 -12.79 2.05
C TRP A 29 -9.93 -13.14 2.95
N ILE A 30 -10.38 -12.19 3.78
CA ILE A 30 -11.54 -12.39 4.67
C ILE A 30 -12.80 -12.61 3.84
N SER A 31 -13.03 -11.77 2.82
CA SER A 31 -14.18 -11.88 1.91
C SER A 31 -14.22 -13.25 1.22
N SER A 32 -13.08 -13.67 0.65
CA SER A 32 -12.97 -14.97 -0.02
C SER A 32 -13.19 -16.14 0.94
N GLY A 33 -12.67 -16.05 2.17
CA GLY A 33 -12.88 -17.04 3.21
C GLY A 33 -14.34 -17.13 3.69
N LEU A 34 -15.05 -16.01 3.75
CA LEU A 34 -16.49 -15.97 4.06
C LEU A 34 -17.31 -16.58 2.93
N SER A 35 -17.00 -16.23 1.67
CA SER A 35 -17.65 -16.83 0.51
C SER A 35 -17.43 -18.35 0.43
N ALA A 36 -16.22 -18.83 0.79
CA ALA A 36 -15.91 -20.26 0.82
C ALA A 36 -16.71 -21.01 1.88
N GLN A 37 -16.83 -20.44 3.08
CA GLN A 37 -17.65 -21.00 4.15
C GLN A 37 -19.14 -21.02 3.78
N GLY A 38 -19.64 -19.95 3.15
CA GLY A 38 -21.01 -19.92 2.63
C GLY A 38 -21.26 -21.02 1.61
N LEU A 39 -20.38 -21.17 0.62
CA LEU A 39 -20.51 -22.22 -0.39
C LEU A 39 -20.50 -23.63 0.22
N ALA A 40 -19.61 -23.88 1.17
CA ALA A 40 -19.52 -25.15 1.88
C ALA A 40 -20.78 -25.43 2.73
N ALA A 41 -21.33 -24.42 3.41
CA ALA A 41 -22.52 -24.56 4.24
C ALA A 41 -23.78 -24.91 3.42
N PHE A 42 -23.86 -24.46 2.17
CA PHE A 42 -24.99 -24.75 1.26
C PHE A 42 -24.73 -25.94 0.32
N SER A 43 -23.66 -26.73 0.54
CA SER A 43 -23.27 -27.86 -0.31
C SER A 43 -23.13 -27.49 -1.80
N GLY A 44 -22.73 -26.26 -2.07
CA GLY A 44 -22.56 -25.77 -3.43
C GLY A 44 -21.33 -26.38 -4.09
N ASN A 45 -21.49 -26.94 -5.29
CA ASN A 45 -20.38 -27.45 -6.10
C ASN A 45 -19.81 -26.30 -6.94
N GLY A 46 -18.85 -25.56 -6.38
CA GLY A 46 -18.19 -24.45 -7.07
C GLY A 46 -16.75 -24.27 -6.60
N THR A 47 -15.91 -23.74 -7.49
CA THR A 47 -14.54 -23.31 -7.16
C THR A 47 -14.54 -21.80 -7.01
N LEU A 48 -14.05 -21.29 -5.89
CA LEU A 48 -13.82 -19.85 -5.73
C LEU A 48 -12.46 -19.48 -6.32
N SER A 49 -12.41 -18.33 -6.98
CA SER A 49 -11.15 -17.75 -7.44
C SER A 49 -10.23 -17.45 -6.25
N GLU A 50 -8.94 -17.65 -6.46
CA GLU A 50 -7.92 -17.37 -5.45
C GLU A 50 -7.90 -15.87 -5.13
N PRO A 51 -7.81 -15.46 -3.85
CA PRO A 51 -7.80 -14.05 -3.48
C PRO A 51 -6.59 -13.31 -4.07
N TRP A 52 -6.83 -12.57 -5.15
CA TRP A 52 -5.86 -11.71 -5.81
C TRP A 52 -6.22 -10.24 -5.62
N VAL A 53 -5.25 -9.41 -5.26
CA VAL A 53 -5.40 -7.94 -5.17
C VAL A 53 -4.31 -7.29 -5.99
N ASP A 54 -4.70 -6.60 -7.05
CA ASP A 54 -3.78 -5.80 -7.85
C ASP A 54 -3.56 -4.47 -7.12
N PRO A 55 -2.32 -3.97 -6.98
CA PRO A 55 -2.06 -2.64 -6.44
C PRO A 55 -2.83 -1.51 -7.16
N LYS A 56 -3.29 -1.75 -8.39
CA LYS A 56 -4.13 -0.82 -9.16
C LYS A 56 -5.59 -0.74 -8.70
N ASP A 57 -6.07 -1.74 -7.95
CA ASP A 57 -7.46 -1.81 -7.50
C ASP A 57 -7.75 -0.71 -6.46
N ASN A 58 -6.73 -0.27 -5.73
CA ASN A 58 -6.83 0.84 -4.80
C ASN A 58 -6.16 2.11 -5.37
N ILE A 59 -7.02 3.06 -5.75
CA ILE A 59 -6.62 4.34 -6.35
C ILE A 59 -5.70 5.18 -5.46
N PHE A 60 -5.64 4.91 -4.16
CA PHE A 60 -4.79 5.64 -3.21
C PHE A 60 -3.41 5.03 -3.05
N VAL A 61 -3.22 3.73 -3.31
CA VAL A 61 -1.93 3.05 -3.12
C VAL A 61 -0.87 3.64 -4.07
N ILE A 62 -1.13 3.64 -5.38
CA ILE A 62 -0.15 4.09 -6.37
C ILE A 62 0.23 5.58 -6.21
N PRO A 63 -0.72 6.53 -6.07
CA PRO A 63 -0.36 7.93 -5.88
C PRO A 63 0.41 8.20 -4.59
N PHE A 64 0.03 7.57 -3.47
CA PHE A 64 0.76 7.74 -2.20
C PHE A 64 2.17 7.16 -2.28
N LEU A 65 2.34 6.02 -2.95
CA LEU A 65 3.66 5.44 -3.20
C LEU A 65 4.53 6.39 -4.03
N VAL A 66 4.01 6.89 -5.16
CA VAL A 66 4.75 7.75 -6.08
C VAL A 66 5.11 9.07 -5.42
N ILE A 67 4.14 9.74 -4.78
CA ILE A 67 4.37 11.00 -4.07
C ILE A 67 5.35 10.79 -2.91
N GLY A 68 5.23 9.69 -2.17
CA GLY A 68 6.13 9.34 -1.08
C GLY A 68 7.57 9.14 -1.54
N ILE A 69 7.78 8.36 -2.60
CA ILE A 69 9.12 8.13 -3.18
C ILE A 69 9.72 9.45 -3.69
N VAL A 70 8.94 10.24 -4.44
CA VAL A 70 9.42 11.53 -4.99
C VAL A 70 9.79 12.50 -3.87
N ALA A 71 8.94 12.63 -2.84
CA ALA A 71 9.22 13.51 -1.70
C ALA A 71 10.43 13.05 -0.89
N PHE A 72 10.58 11.73 -0.69
CA PHE A 72 11.73 11.14 -0.01
C PHE A 72 13.03 11.42 -0.78
N LEU A 73 13.05 11.12 -2.08
CA LEU A 73 14.21 11.36 -2.94
C LEU A 73 14.56 12.86 -2.99
N TYR A 74 13.58 13.73 -3.14
CA TYR A 74 13.80 15.18 -3.11
C TYR A 74 14.39 15.65 -1.78
N GLY A 75 13.86 15.17 -0.65
CA GLY A 75 14.40 15.47 0.67
C GLY A 75 15.82 14.96 0.86
N PHE A 76 16.10 13.75 0.35
CA PHE A 76 17.43 13.15 0.41
C PHE A 76 18.45 13.93 -0.43
N PHE A 77 18.16 14.21 -1.69
CA PHE A 77 19.02 14.99 -2.58
C PHE A 77 19.29 16.39 -2.02
N ARG A 78 18.25 17.07 -1.52
CA ARG A 78 18.40 18.41 -0.94
C ARG A 78 19.26 18.42 0.31
N ASN A 79 19.11 17.42 1.19
CA ASN A 79 19.96 17.30 2.37
C ASN A 79 21.39 16.89 2.03
N PHE A 80 21.58 16.07 0.99
CA PHE A 80 22.91 15.70 0.52
C PHE A 80 23.67 16.90 -0.03
N ILE A 81 23.05 17.70 -0.91
CA ILE A 81 23.64 18.92 -1.48
C ILE A 81 23.99 19.93 -0.39
N ASN A 82 23.10 20.15 0.58
CA ASN A 82 23.34 21.09 1.68
C ASN A 82 24.42 20.63 2.67
N ARG A 83 24.90 19.38 2.62
CA ARG A 83 26.02 18.89 3.43
C ARG A 83 27.38 19.01 2.73
N SER A 84 27.39 19.28 1.43
CA SER A 84 28.61 19.42 0.62
C SER A 84 29.12 20.87 0.50
N HIS A 85 28.42 21.83 1.11
CA HIS A 85 28.82 23.23 1.27
C HIS A 85 28.97 23.54 2.77
#